data_AF-A0AAU3GSS9-F1
#
_entry.id   AF-A0AAU3GSS9-F1
#
_cell.length_a   1.000
_cell.length_b   1.000
_cell.length_c   1.000
_cell.angle_alpha   90.00
_cell.angle_beta   90.00
_cell.angle_gamma   90.00
#
_symmetry.space_group_name_H-M   'P 1'
#
loop_
_entity.id
_entity.type
_entity.pdbx_description
1 polymer ?
#
loop_
_entity_poly.entity_id
_entity_poly.type
_entity_poly.pdbx_seq_one_letter_code
_entity_poly.pdbx_strand_id
1 'polypeptide(L)'
;MTRWVREVVGLLAARAPRLDRALKTIARTGGGIVLLDGALIRTRRRTGTENRKNYSGKSKCHGLLVIALTDDRGRLLWVSAARPGRTSEITACRHDQLTVRLRAAGLGAIADLGFVGLDDAGPDADPAVITGYKASRNRTLTHDQKLSNKALASVRRLVSLRAVP
;
A
#
# COMPACT_ATOMS: atom_id res chain seq x y z
N MET A 1 7.38 -14.26 -26.02
CA MET A 1 6.41 -14.14 -24.91
C MET A 1 5.03 -14.06 -25.54
N THR A 2 4.22 -15.10 -25.35
CA THR A 2 3.10 -15.52 -26.22
C THR A 2 1.86 -14.62 -26.09
N ARG A 3 1.12 -14.43 -27.21
CA ARG A 3 -0.12 -13.63 -27.32
C ARG A 3 -1.11 -13.91 -26.19
N TRP A 4 -1.27 -15.18 -25.84
CA TRP A 4 -2.12 -15.67 -24.74
C TRP A 4 -1.81 -15.03 -23.38
N VAL A 5 -0.54 -14.82 -23.04
CA VAL A 5 -0.17 -14.22 -21.76
C VAL A 5 -0.66 -12.78 -21.68
N ARG A 6 -0.54 -12.01 -22.78
CA ARG A 6 -1.02 -10.62 -22.82
C ARG A 6 -2.54 -10.54 -22.77
N GLU A 7 -3.21 -11.48 -23.42
CA GLU A 7 -4.66 -11.57 -23.44
C GLU A 7 -5.22 -11.92 -22.06
N VAL A 8 -4.65 -12.94 -21.39
CA VAL A 8 -5.01 -13.29 -20.01
C VAL A 8 -4.72 -12.14 -19.05
N VAL A 9 -3.56 -11.48 -19.16
CA VAL A 9 -3.25 -10.30 -18.33
C VAL A 9 -4.24 -9.17 -18.60
N GLY A 10 -4.63 -8.93 -19.85
CA GLY A 10 -5.63 -7.94 -20.22
C GLY A 10 -7.01 -8.24 -19.62
N LEU A 11 -7.44 -9.50 -19.70
CA LEU A 11 -8.70 -9.96 -19.12
C LEU A 11 -8.71 -9.85 -17.59
N LEU A 12 -7.62 -10.25 -16.94
CA LEU A 12 -7.46 -10.12 -15.48
C LEU A 12 -7.45 -8.64 -15.06
N ALA A 13 -6.77 -7.78 -15.80
CA ALA A 13 -6.76 -6.33 -15.54
C ALA A 13 -8.16 -5.71 -15.72
N ALA A 14 -8.93 -6.16 -16.72
CA ALA A 14 -10.31 -5.72 -16.92
C ALA A 14 -11.26 -6.21 -15.82
N ARG A 15 -10.99 -7.39 -15.24
CA ARG A 15 -11.78 -7.99 -14.15
C ARG A 15 -11.40 -7.44 -12.78
N ALA A 16 -10.17 -6.96 -12.61
CA ALA A 16 -9.68 -6.42 -11.35
C ALA A 16 -10.61 -5.29 -10.86
N PRO A 17 -11.07 -5.33 -9.59
CA PRO A 17 -11.97 -4.31 -9.08
C PRO A 17 -11.27 -2.95 -9.11
N ARG A 18 -11.93 -1.95 -9.69
CA ARG A 18 -11.51 -0.55 -9.53
C ARG A 18 -11.52 -0.20 -8.05
N LEU A 19 -10.59 0.64 -7.62
CA LEU A 19 -10.44 1.05 -6.23
C LEU A 19 -11.77 1.50 -5.61
N ASP A 20 -12.52 2.36 -6.30
CA ASP A 20 -13.81 2.87 -5.78
C ASP A 20 -14.85 1.76 -5.59
N ARG A 21 -14.83 0.73 -6.44
CA ARG A 21 -15.73 -0.43 -6.31
C ARG A 21 -15.33 -1.30 -5.13
N ALA A 22 -14.02 -1.49 -4.92
CA ALA A 22 -13.51 -2.22 -3.76
C ALA A 22 -13.89 -1.49 -2.46
N LEU A 23 -13.59 -0.19 -2.36
CA LEU A 23 -13.91 0.65 -1.20
C LEU A 23 -15.42 0.67 -0.90
N LYS A 24 -16.27 0.90 -1.92
CA LYS A 24 -17.74 0.84 -1.75
C LYS A 24 -18.24 -0.53 -1.29
N THR A 25 -17.54 -1.61 -1.64
CA THR A 25 -17.92 -2.96 -1.18
C THR A 25 -17.57 -3.12 0.29
N ILE A 26 -16.37 -2.70 0.70
CA ILE A 26 -15.90 -2.76 2.08
C ILE A 26 -16.83 -1.95 3.01
N ALA A 27 -17.16 -0.72 2.61
CA ALA A 27 -18.06 0.15 3.37
C ALA A 27 -19.46 -0.48 3.54
N ARG A 28 -20.02 -1.08 2.48
CA ARG A 28 -21.32 -1.77 2.55
C ARG A 28 -21.31 -3.02 3.42
N THR A 29 -20.19 -3.72 3.52
CA THR A 29 -20.05 -4.91 4.37
C THR A 29 -19.78 -4.57 5.84
N GLY A 30 -19.82 -3.28 6.22
CA GLY A 30 -19.59 -2.83 7.60
C GLY A 30 -18.11 -2.75 8.00
N GLY A 31 -17.18 -2.78 7.04
CA GLY A 31 -15.77 -2.54 7.31
C GLY A 31 -15.50 -1.05 7.52
N GLY A 32 -14.80 -0.68 8.61
CA GLY A 32 -14.40 0.71 8.87
C GLY A 32 -12.90 0.98 8.67
N ILE A 33 -12.07 -0.07 8.75
CA ILE A 33 -10.61 0.03 8.67
C ILE A 33 -10.07 -1.02 7.70
N VAL A 34 -9.11 -0.62 6.87
CA VAL A 34 -8.30 -1.49 6.01
C VAL A 34 -6.83 -1.42 6.38
N LEU A 35 -6.05 -2.44 6.04
CA LEU A 35 -4.59 -2.36 6.11
C LEU A 35 -4.02 -2.01 4.75
N LEU A 36 -3.13 -1.03 4.73
CA LEU A 36 -2.43 -0.53 3.56
C LEU A 36 -0.98 -1.04 3.59
N ASP A 37 -0.58 -1.73 2.52
CA ASP A 37 0.77 -2.27 2.39
C ASP A 37 1.36 -2.07 0.99
N GLY A 38 2.68 -1.97 0.94
CA GLY A 38 3.46 -1.85 -0.29
C GLY A 38 4.29 -3.09 -0.53
N ALA A 39 4.09 -3.76 -1.67
CA ALA A 39 4.85 -4.95 -2.03
C ALA A 39 5.69 -4.72 -3.29
N LEU A 40 6.97 -5.12 -3.23
CA LEU A 40 7.85 -5.12 -4.39
C LEU A 40 7.91 -6.53 -4.99
N ILE A 41 7.29 -6.71 -6.16
CA ILE A 41 7.39 -7.94 -6.93
C ILE A 41 8.73 -7.93 -7.66
N ARG A 42 9.64 -8.82 -7.26
CA ARG A 42 10.96 -8.94 -7.88
C ARG A 42 10.82 -9.33 -9.34
N THR A 43 11.62 -8.69 -10.18
CA THR A 43 11.71 -8.99 -11.61
C THR A 43 13.16 -9.22 -12.01
N ARG A 44 13.38 -10.05 -13.03
CA ARG A 44 14.71 -10.20 -13.60
C ARG A 44 15.16 -8.87 -14.20
N ARG A 45 16.41 -8.48 -13.94
CA ARG A 45 17.04 -7.34 -14.60
C ARG A 45 16.98 -7.53 -16.12
N ARG A 46 16.35 -6.58 -16.82
CA ARG A 46 16.36 -6.49 -18.28
C ARG A 46 17.44 -5.50 -18.75
N THR A 47 17.91 -5.67 -19.98
CA THR A 47 18.78 -4.71 -20.65
C THR A 47 17.97 -3.46 -21.05
N GLY A 48 18.65 -2.32 -21.23
CA GLY A 48 18.02 -1.05 -21.62
C GLY A 48 17.86 -0.02 -20.50
N THR A 49 17.76 1.24 -20.89
CA THR A 49 17.65 2.41 -19.99
C THR A 49 16.33 2.45 -19.22
N GLU A 50 15.23 2.07 -19.86
CA GLU A 50 13.90 2.00 -19.22
C GLU A 50 13.86 1.06 -18.03
N ASN A 51 14.66 -0.02 -18.03
CA ASN A 51 14.72 -0.94 -16.90
C ASN A 51 15.32 -0.31 -15.63
N ARG A 52 16.07 0.82 -15.74
CA ARG A 52 16.61 1.54 -14.57
C ARG A 52 15.51 2.12 -13.67
N LYS A 53 14.31 2.36 -14.22
CA LYS A 53 13.13 2.80 -13.44
C LYS A 53 12.60 1.69 -12.54
N ASN A 54 12.86 0.42 -12.87
CA ASN A 54 12.43 -0.72 -12.07
C ASN A 54 13.38 -1.03 -10.90
N TYR A 55 14.55 -0.41 -10.83
CA TYR A 55 15.46 -0.64 -9.72
C TYR A 55 14.99 0.07 -8.45
N SER A 56 14.70 -0.71 -7.40
CA SER A 56 14.38 -0.23 -6.07
C SER A 56 15.66 -0.05 -5.27
N GLY A 57 15.93 1.19 -4.83
CA GLY A 57 17.03 1.46 -3.89
C GLY A 57 16.80 0.81 -2.51
N LYS A 58 15.54 0.82 -2.03
CA LYS A 58 15.13 0.23 -0.75
C LYS A 58 15.43 -1.27 -0.70
N SER A 59 15.06 -2.01 -1.75
CA SER A 59 15.21 -3.47 -1.79
C SER A 59 16.44 -3.95 -2.56
N LYS A 60 17.28 -3.04 -3.06
CA LYS A 60 18.49 -3.30 -3.86
C LYS A 60 18.28 -4.32 -5.00
N CYS A 61 17.11 -4.29 -5.64
CA CYS A 61 16.75 -5.21 -6.72
C CYS A 61 15.81 -4.56 -7.73
N HIS A 62 15.70 -5.17 -8.91
CA HIS A 62 14.71 -4.75 -9.91
C HIS A 62 13.35 -5.36 -9.57
N GLY A 63 12.30 -4.57 -9.68
CA GLY A 63 10.95 -5.01 -9.36
C GLY A 63 9.90 -4.02 -9.80
N LEU A 64 8.65 -4.42 -9.54
CA LEU A 64 7.48 -3.57 -9.70
C LEU A 64 6.82 -3.39 -8.34
N LEU A 65 6.52 -2.15 -7.99
CA LEU A 65 5.78 -1.80 -6.79
C LEU A 65 4.29 -1.99 -7.05
N VAL A 66 3.61 -2.65 -6.12
CA VAL A 66 2.14 -2.66 -6.02
C VAL A 66 1.74 -2.22 -4.62
N ILE A 67 0.60 -1.54 -4.53
CA ILE A 67 -0.06 -1.19 -3.27
C ILE A 67 -1.23 -2.14 -3.08
N ALA A 68 -1.36 -2.70 -1.88
CA ALA A 68 -2.42 -3.61 -1.52
C ALA A 68 -3.28 -3.02 -0.39
N LEU A 69 -4.59 -3.25 -0.49
CA LEU A 69 -5.53 -3.10 0.62
C LEU A 69 -5.97 -4.48 1.08
N THR A 70 -5.90 -4.71 2.39
CA THR A 70 -6.31 -5.97 3.02
C THR A 70 -7.25 -5.70 4.19
N ASP A 71 -8.04 -6.68 4.59
CA ASP A 71 -8.79 -6.61 5.85
C ASP A 71 -7.92 -7.00 7.05
N ASP A 72 -8.48 -6.92 8.25
CA ASP A 72 -7.85 -7.31 9.52
C ASP A 72 -7.48 -8.81 9.59
N ARG A 73 -8.07 -9.64 8.72
CA ARG A 73 -7.76 -11.08 8.57
C ARG A 73 -6.74 -11.36 7.47
N GLY A 74 -6.24 -10.34 6.80
CA GLY A 74 -5.25 -10.41 5.74
C GLY A 74 -5.80 -10.89 4.39
N ARG A 75 -7.12 -10.86 4.20
CA ARG A 75 -7.70 -11.11 2.88
C ARG A 75 -7.47 -9.92 1.98
N LEU A 76 -7.00 -10.19 0.76
CA LEU A 76 -6.76 -9.16 -0.24
C LEU A 76 -8.08 -8.57 -0.74
N LEU A 77 -8.24 -7.26 -0.57
CA LEU A 77 -9.43 -6.50 -0.99
C LEU A 77 -9.20 -5.79 -2.32
N TRP A 78 -7.98 -5.28 -2.53
CA TRP A 78 -7.60 -4.56 -3.75
C TRP A 78 -6.08 -4.53 -3.94
N VAL A 79 -5.63 -4.48 -5.19
CA VAL A 79 -4.23 -4.23 -5.59
C VAL A 79 -4.18 -3.14 -6.65
N SER A 80 -3.22 -2.24 -6.53
CA SER A 80 -2.96 -1.19 -7.51
C SER A 80 -2.42 -1.75 -8.82
N ALA A 81 -2.48 -0.94 -9.88
CA ALA A 81 -1.65 -1.18 -11.04
C ALA A 81 -0.17 -1.22 -10.63
N ALA A 82 0.61 -2.09 -11.28
CA ALA A 82 2.04 -2.23 -11.03
C ALA A 82 2.79 -0.98 -11.52
N ARG A 83 3.69 -0.47 -10.68
CA ARG A 83 4.50 0.73 -10.94
C ARG A 83 5.99 0.37 -10.93
N PRO A 84 6.87 1.19 -11.52
CA PRO A 84 8.31 0.93 -11.48
C PRO A 84 8.83 0.83 -10.03
N GLY A 85 9.73 -0.11 -9.73
CA GLY A 85 10.26 -0.33 -8.39
C GLY A 85 11.01 0.84 -7.75
N ARG A 86 11.37 1.87 -8.52
CA ARG A 86 11.91 3.15 -8.00
C ARG A 86 10.83 4.01 -7.34
N THR A 87 9.57 3.87 -7.74
CA THR A 87 8.46 4.65 -7.20
C THR A 87 8.32 4.40 -5.70
N SER A 88 8.11 5.47 -4.92
CA SER A 88 7.82 5.32 -3.49
C SER A 88 6.36 4.93 -3.28
N GLU A 89 6.09 4.26 -2.16
CA GLU A 89 4.75 3.86 -1.73
C GLU A 89 3.79 5.06 -1.65
N ILE A 90 4.26 6.18 -1.09
CA ILE A 90 3.49 7.43 -1.01
C ILE A 90 3.17 7.99 -2.39
N THR A 91 4.13 8.04 -3.31
CA THR A 91 3.89 8.54 -4.67
C THR A 91 2.88 7.67 -5.42
N ALA A 92 2.94 6.34 -5.23
CA ALA A 92 1.94 5.43 -5.79
C ALA A 92 0.54 5.72 -5.24
N CYS A 93 0.40 5.88 -3.93
CA CYS A 93 -0.89 6.18 -3.28
C CYS A 93 -1.45 7.55 -3.68
N ARG A 94 -0.59 8.58 -3.81
CA ARG A 94 -0.98 9.91 -4.27
C ARG A 94 -1.50 9.88 -5.72
N HIS A 95 -0.84 9.12 -6.59
CA HIS A 95 -1.31 8.94 -7.96
C HIS A 95 -2.70 8.28 -8.01
N ASP A 96 -2.97 7.34 -7.11
CA ASP A 96 -4.29 6.68 -7.03
C ASP A 96 -5.31 7.48 -6.19
N GLN A 97 -4.93 8.66 -5.69
CA GLN A 97 -5.75 9.52 -4.82
C GLN A 97 -6.32 8.76 -3.61
N LEU A 98 -5.51 7.85 -3.04
CA LEU A 98 -5.99 6.85 -2.09
C LEU A 98 -6.63 7.47 -0.85
N THR A 99 -6.01 8.49 -0.25
CA THR A 99 -6.52 9.19 0.93
C THR A 99 -7.87 9.86 0.66
N VAL A 100 -8.02 10.54 -0.49
CA VAL A 100 -9.28 11.18 -0.90
C VAL A 100 -10.40 10.15 -1.05
N ARG A 101 -10.11 9.01 -1.70
CA ARG A 101 -11.09 7.95 -1.93
C ARG A 101 -11.47 7.19 -0.66
N LEU A 102 -10.51 6.98 0.24
CA LEU A 102 -10.77 6.42 1.58
C LEU A 102 -11.75 7.30 2.36
N ARG A 103 -11.50 8.61 2.41
CA ARG A 103 -12.41 9.59 3.03
C ARG A 103 -13.80 9.57 2.41
N ALA A 104 -13.88 9.62 1.08
CA ALA A 104 -15.16 9.58 0.37
C ALA A 104 -15.95 8.29 0.63
N ALA A 105 -15.28 7.20 0.98
CA ALA A 105 -15.89 5.93 1.34
C ALA A 105 -16.17 5.79 2.86
N GLY A 106 -15.77 6.76 3.68
CA GLY A 106 -15.85 6.67 5.15
C GLY A 106 -14.95 5.60 5.75
N LEU A 107 -13.81 5.31 5.10
CA LEU A 107 -12.87 4.26 5.52
C LEU A 107 -11.56 4.86 6.04
N GLY A 108 -11.05 4.29 7.12
CA GLY A 108 -9.67 4.50 7.57
C GLY A 108 -8.72 3.42 7.07
N ALA A 109 -7.43 3.73 6.98
CA ALA A 109 -6.38 2.77 6.67
C ALA A 109 -5.28 2.77 7.73
N ILE A 110 -4.72 1.60 8.04
CA ILE A 110 -3.54 1.46 8.89
C ILE A 110 -2.34 1.05 8.03
N ALA A 111 -1.23 1.77 8.14
CA ALA A 111 -0.05 1.59 7.30
C ALA A 111 1.27 1.59 8.10
N ASP A 112 2.38 1.12 7.51
CA ASP A 112 3.71 1.26 8.14
C ASP A 112 4.28 2.68 8.06
N LEU A 113 5.46 2.81 8.69
CA LEU A 113 6.29 4.01 8.68
C LEU A 113 6.73 4.46 7.26
N GLY A 114 6.64 3.60 6.25
CA GLY A 114 6.90 3.94 4.85
C GLY A 114 5.83 4.86 4.24
N PHE A 115 4.65 4.91 4.87
CA PHE A 115 3.53 5.77 4.48
C PHE A 115 3.40 7.03 5.34
N VAL A 116 4.34 7.31 6.24
CA VAL A 116 4.33 8.54 7.05
C VAL A 116 4.38 9.76 6.13
N GLY A 117 3.42 10.67 6.28
CA GLY A 117 3.24 11.83 5.39
C GLY A 117 2.50 11.48 4.09
N LEU A 118 1.77 10.37 4.04
CA LEU A 118 0.80 10.10 2.98
C LEU A 118 -0.47 10.94 3.17
N ASP A 119 -0.91 11.05 4.42
CA ASP A 119 -2.10 11.82 4.77
C ASP A 119 -1.68 13.16 5.37
N ASP A 120 -1.84 14.20 4.56
CA ASP A 120 -1.41 15.56 4.87
C ASP A 120 -2.59 16.43 5.35
N ALA A 121 -3.67 15.81 5.83
CA ALA A 121 -4.80 16.56 6.37
C ALA A 121 -4.40 17.33 7.64
N GLY A 122 -5.00 18.52 7.81
CA GLY A 122 -4.72 19.40 8.95
C GLY A 122 -5.00 18.70 10.29
N PRO A 123 -4.43 19.21 11.39
CA PRO A 123 -4.49 18.57 12.71
C PRO A 123 -5.91 18.34 13.25
N ASP A 124 -6.91 19.06 12.73
CA ASP A 124 -8.32 18.98 13.14
C ASP A 124 -9.15 17.98 12.31
N ALA A 125 -8.56 17.32 11.31
CA ALA A 125 -9.25 16.34 10.48
C ALA A 125 -8.91 14.91 10.90
N ASP A 126 -9.92 14.04 10.97
CA ASP A 126 -9.70 12.61 11.19
C ASP A 126 -8.79 12.05 10.07
N PRO A 127 -7.66 11.42 10.42
CA PRO A 127 -6.74 10.88 9.43
C PRO A 127 -7.38 9.68 8.74
N ALA A 128 -7.42 9.73 7.42
CA ALA A 128 -7.79 8.61 6.58
C ALA A 128 -6.70 7.53 6.57
N VAL A 129 -5.44 7.88 6.88
CA VAL A 129 -4.35 6.92 7.02
C VAL A 129 -3.62 7.12 8.35
N ILE A 130 -3.68 6.10 9.20
CA ILE A 130 -2.99 6.03 10.48
C ILE A 130 -1.67 5.29 10.29
N THR A 131 -0.56 5.96 10.61
CA THR A 131 0.79 5.38 10.60
C THR A 131 1.41 5.42 11.99
N GLY A 132 2.43 4.59 12.21
CA GLY A 132 3.25 4.70 13.42
C GLY A 132 4.06 6.01 13.50
N TYR A 133 4.57 6.30 14.68
CA TYR A 133 5.46 7.44 14.93
C TYR A 133 6.89 7.11 14.46
N LYS A 134 7.51 8.05 13.74
CA LYS A 134 8.88 7.93 13.23
C LYS A 134 9.84 8.80 14.03
N ALA A 135 10.93 8.21 14.52
CA ALA A 135 12.03 8.97 15.12
C ALA A 135 12.72 9.84 14.05
N SER A 136 13.23 11.00 14.45
CA SER A 136 14.09 11.84 13.62
C SER A 136 15.39 12.14 14.35
N ARG A 137 16.38 12.69 13.63
CA ARG A 137 17.74 12.96 14.16
C ARG A 137 17.73 13.74 15.48
N ASN A 138 16.73 14.60 15.66
CA ASN A 138 16.58 15.48 16.83
C ASN A 138 15.31 15.15 17.65
N ARG A 139 14.62 14.06 17.36
CA ARG A 139 13.38 13.68 18.04
C ARG A 139 13.31 12.17 18.26
N THR A 140 13.62 11.76 19.48
CA THR A 140 13.47 10.39 19.94
C THR A 140 12.01 10.10 20.25
N LEU A 141 11.57 8.85 20.01
CA LEU A 141 10.22 8.41 20.36
C LEU A 141 10.05 8.32 21.87
N THR A 142 8.92 8.83 22.37
CA THR A 142 8.51 8.63 23.75
C THR A 142 8.17 7.15 24.00
N HIS A 143 8.08 6.76 25.27
CA HIS A 143 7.64 5.41 25.65
C HIS A 143 6.28 5.06 25.02
N ASP A 144 5.32 5.98 25.12
CA ASP A 144 3.95 5.75 24.63
C ASP A 144 3.91 5.64 23.10
N GLN A 145 4.72 6.43 22.40
CA GLN A 145 4.86 6.31 20.94
C GLN A 145 5.44 4.95 20.53
N LYS A 146 6.38 4.40 21.31
CA LYS A 146 6.91 3.04 21.07
C LYS A 146 5.83 1.98 21.33
N LEU A 147 5.02 2.15 22.37
CA LEU A 147 3.91 1.23 22.67
C LEU A 147 2.85 1.26 21.55
N SER A 148 2.46 2.45 21.08
CA SER A 148 1.57 2.61 19.93
C SER A 148 2.13 1.96 18.66
N ASN A 149 3.43 2.14 18.39
CA ASN A 149 4.09 1.46 17.27
C ASN A 149 4.04 -0.07 17.41
N LYS A 150 4.20 -0.60 18.64
CA LYS A 150 4.11 -2.04 18.90
C LYS A 150 2.69 -2.57 18.67
N ALA A 151 1.66 -1.82 19.07
CA ALA A 151 0.27 -2.16 18.81
C ALA A 151 -0.06 -2.11 17.30
N LEU A 152 0.38 -1.07 16.59
CA LEU A 152 0.20 -0.99 15.13
C LEU A 152 0.91 -2.15 14.41
N ALA A 153 2.11 -2.52 14.87
CA ALA A 153 2.84 -3.65 14.33
C ALA A 153 2.14 -5.00 14.58
N SER A 154 1.47 -5.19 15.73
CA SER A 154 0.76 -6.43 16.01
C SER A 154 -0.47 -6.62 15.13
N VAL A 155 -1.25 -5.55 14.93
CA VAL A 155 -2.39 -5.53 13.99
C VAL A 155 -1.94 -5.91 12.58
N ARG A 156 -0.80 -5.38 12.12
CA ARG A 156 -0.26 -5.65 10.78
C ARG A 156 0.41 -7.02 10.64
N ARG A 157 1.00 -7.57 11.72
CA ARG A 157 1.67 -8.89 11.69
C ARG A 157 0.71 -10.03 11.40
N LEU A 158 -0.56 -9.91 11.80
CA LEU A 158 -1.59 -10.91 11.51
C LEU A 158 -1.76 -11.14 9.99
N VAL A 159 -1.41 -10.14 9.18
CA VAL A 159 -1.64 -10.10 7.73
C VAL A 159 -0.36 -10.38 6.93
N SER A 160 0.79 -9.90 7.39
CA SER A 160 2.08 -10.11 6.69
C SER A 160 2.51 -11.58 6.62
N LEU A 161 2.11 -12.43 7.56
CA LEU A 161 2.43 -13.88 7.56
C LEU A 161 1.67 -14.72 6.52
N ARG A 162 0.70 -14.13 5.80
CA ARG A 162 -0.12 -14.84 4.80
C ARG A 162 0.05 -14.33 3.36
N ALA A 163 0.85 -13.29 3.14
CA ALA A 163 0.94 -12.60 1.87
C ALA A 163 2.12 -13.03 0.96
N VAL A 164 2.80 -14.14 1.26
CA VAL A 164 3.93 -14.65 0.45
C VAL A 164 3.69 -16.13 0.11
N PRO A 165 3.40 -16.49 -1.15
CA PRO A 165 3.73 -17.80 -1.67
C PRO A 165 5.24 -17.94 -1.92
#